data_AF-A0A7T8K1P4-F1
#
_entry.id   AF-A0A7T8K1P4-F1
#
_cell.length_a   1.000
_cell.length_b   1.000
_cell.length_c   1.000
_cell.angle_alpha   90.00
_cell.angle_beta   90.00
_cell.angle_gamma   90.00
#
_symmetry.space_group_name_H-M   'P 1'
#
loop_
_entity.id
_entity.type
_entity.pdbx_description
1 polymer ?
#
loop_
_entity_poly.entity_id
_entity_poly.type
_entity_poly.pdbx_seq_one_letter_code
_entity_poly.pdbx_strand_id
1 'polypeptide(L)'
;MVFRTKNPAAVMVLGVISSEGHVMPPHFFEPKQKVNQEVYLEVLSNVVKPWIDIVASGRKYTFQQDSAPAHKAKTVQAWLKENVPHFWDPQTWPSNSPDLNPCDYYL
;
A
#
# COMPACT_ATOMS: atom_id res chain seq x y z
N MET A 1 7.60 19.78 -30.80
CA MET A 1 6.26 19.19 -31.02
C MET A 1 6.01 18.20 -29.91
N VAL A 2 5.10 18.49 -28.97
CA VAL A 2 4.77 17.59 -27.86
C VAL A 2 3.52 16.81 -28.25
N PHE A 3 3.65 15.51 -28.44
CA PHE A 3 2.50 14.64 -28.67
C PHE A 3 1.77 14.42 -27.35
N ARG A 4 0.59 15.04 -27.20
CA ARG A 4 -0.34 14.72 -26.11
C ARG A 4 -1.31 13.65 -26.59
N THR A 5 -1.22 12.45 -26.03
CA THR A 5 -2.24 11.40 -26.17
C THR A 5 -3.37 11.66 -25.16
N LYS A 6 -4.61 11.36 -25.57
CA LYS A 6 -5.82 11.51 -24.74
C LYS A 6 -5.81 10.59 -23.50
N ASN A 7 -5.02 9.52 -23.56
CA ASN A 7 -4.72 8.60 -22.46
C ASN A 7 -3.20 8.39 -22.40
N PRO A 8 -2.47 9.15 -21.57
CA PRO A 8 -1.04 8.88 -21.37
C PRO A 8 -0.85 7.47 -20.81
N ALA A 9 0.27 6.84 -21.15
CA ALA A 9 0.66 5.60 -20.49
C ALA A 9 0.83 5.90 -18.99
N ALA A 10 0.01 5.26 -18.17
CA ALA A 10 0.07 5.36 -16.73
C ALA A 10 0.66 4.08 -16.16
N VAL A 11 1.62 4.23 -15.27
CA VAL A 11 2.20 3.13 -14.49
C VAL A 11 1.70 3.30 -13.06
N MET A 12 1.22 2.21 -12.46
CA MET A 12 0.88 2.20 -11.05
C MET A 12 2.08 1.74 -10.24
N VAL A 13 2.29 2.37 -9.10
CA VAL A 13 3.41 2.13 -8.21
C VAL A 13 2.89 2.00 -6.79
N LEU A 14 3.42 1.05 -6.03
CA LEU A 14 3.23 0.95 -4.59
C LEU A 14 4.52 1.35 -3.88
N GLY A 15 4.39 2.26 -2.92
CA GLY A 15 5.46 2.68 -2.03
C GLY A 15 5.07 2.45 -0.57
N VAL A 16 6.06 2.13 0.26
CA VAL A 16 5.91 2.00 1.70
C VAL A 16 7.05 2.76 2.36
N ILE A 17 6.72 3.56 3.38
CA ILE A 17 7.69 4.28 4.18
C ILE A 17 7.48 3.96 5.66
N SER A 18 8.54 4.06 6.45
CA SER A 18 8.46 3.95 7.91
C SER A 18 8.72 5.29 8.59
N SER A 19 8.21 5.45 9.81
CA SER A 19 8.46 6.64 10.64
C SER A 19 9.94 6.82 11.01
N GLU A 20 10.76 5.78 10.87
CA GLU A 20 12.21 5.81 11.07
C GLU A 20 12.97 6.24 9.79
N GLY A 21 12.27 6.63 8.72
CA GLY A 21 12.87 7.13 7.48
C GLY A 21 13.26 6.05 6.47
N HIS A 22 12.88 4.79 6.69
CA HIS A 22 13.12 3.74 5.71
C HIS A 22 12.12 3.86 4.56
N VAL A 23 12.61 3.67 3.34
CA VAL A 23 11.80 3.73 2.11
C VAL A 23 11.94 2.41 1.37
N MET A 24 10.81 1.76 1.08
CA MET A 24 10.80 0.55 0.28
C MET A 24 11.14 0.90 -1.17
N PRO A 25 12.01 0.14 -1.85
CA PRO A 25 12.15 0.25 -3.30
C PRO A 25 10.76 0.16 -3.96
N PRO A 26 10.38 1.10 -4.85
CA PRO A 26 9.02 1.14 -5.39
C PRO A 26 8.68 -0.16 -6.12
N HIS A 27 7.49 -0.71 -5.84
CA HIS A 27 6.97 -1.85 -6.58
C HIS A 27 6.16 -1.36 -7.76
N PHE A 28 6.59 -1.71 -8.97
CA PHE A 28 5.91 -1.35 -10.22
C PHE A 28 4.94 -2.47 -10.62
N PHE A 29 3.68 -2.11 -10.82
CA PHE A 29 2.70 -3.03 -11.40
C PHE A 29 2.86 -3.07 -12.92
N GLU A 30 2.44 -4.19 -13.51
CA GLU A 30 2.47 -4.35 -14.97
C GLU A 30 1.59 -3.29 -15.65
N PRO A 31 2.00 -2.75 -16.82
CA PRO A 31 1.21 -1.74 -17.51
C PRO A 31 -0.24 -2.20 -17.75
N LYS A 32 -1.21 -1.37 -17.35
CA LYS A 32 -2.66 -1.63 -17.43
C LYS A 32 -3.19 -2.76 -16.52
N GLN A 33 -2.36 -3.36 -15.67
CA GLN A 33 -2.83 -4.30 -14.64
C GLN A 33 -3.80 -3.57 -13.71
N LYS A 34 -4.95 -4.17 -13.39
CA LYS A 34 -5.85 -3.63 -12.36
C LYS A 34 -5.45 -4.22 -11.01
N VAL A 35 -5.17 -3.37 -10.04
CA VAL A 35 -4.90 -3.80 -8.66
C VAL A 35 -6.23 -4.09 -7.97
N ASN A 36 -6.65 -5.36 -8.02
CA ASN A 36 -7.78 -5.85 -7.25
C ASN A 36 -7.30 -6.41 -5.89
N GLN A 37 -8.22 -6.97 -5.11
CA GLN A 37 -7.88 -7.53 -3.80
C GLN A 37 -6.87 -8.70 -3.85
N GLU A 38 -6.86 -9.48 -4.93
CA GLU A 38 -5.97 -10.64 -5.07
C GLU A 38 -4.55 -10.18 -5.38
N VAL A 39 -4.40 -9.31 -6.38
CA VAL A 39 -3.11 -8.69 -6.75
C VAL A 39 -2.55 -7.90 -5.57
N TYR A 40 -3.41 -7.15 -4.86
CA TYR A 40 -2.96 -6.43 -3.67
C TYR A 40 -2.46 -7.37 -2.58
N LEU A 41 -3.19 -8.45 -2.28
CA LEU A 41 -2.80 -9.43 -1.28
C LEU A 41 -1.51 -10.17 -1.64
N GLU A 42 -1.31 -10.47 -2.92
CA GLU A 42 -0.07 -11.08 -3.43
C GLU A 42 1.13 -10.16 -3.20
N VAL A 43 1.03 -8.88 -3.57
CA VAL A 43 2.12 -7.90 -3.34
C VAL A 43 2.32 -7.65 -1.85
N LEU A 44 1.24 -7.59 -1.08
CA LEU A 44 1.30 -7.39 0.37
C LEU A 44 2.07 -8.52 1.07
N SER A 45 1.78 -9.77 0.69
CA SER A 45 2.38 -10.96 1.31
C SER A 45 3.79 -11.28 0.80
N ASN A 46 4.07 -11.06 -0.49
CA ASN A 46 5.34 -11.44 -1.10
C ASN A 46 6.38 -10.32 -1.16
N VAL A 47 5.96 -9.05 -1.09
CA VAL A 47 6.86 -7.90 -1.25
C VAL A 47 6.87 -7.03 0.00
N VAL A 48 5.69 -6.52 0.39
CA VAL A 48 5.60 -5.51 1.46
C VAL A 48 5.95 -6.11 2.82
N LYS A 49 5.34 -7.23 3.19
CA LYS A 49 5.56 -7.85 4.51
C LYS A 49 6.99 -8.32 4.74
N PRO A 50 7.65 -9.02 3.80
CA PRO A 50 9.07 -9.37 3.94
C PRO A 50 9.96 -8.13 4.12
N TRP A 51 9.68 -7.05 3.38
CA TRP A 51 10.44 -5.81 3.54
C TRP A 51 10.22 -5.18 4.92
N ILE A 52 8.97 -5.11 5.39
CA ILE A 52 8.67 -4.61 6.73
C ILE A 52 9.35 -5.46 7.80
N ASP A 53 9.37 -6.80 7.67
CA ASP A 53 10.00 -7.68 8.65
C ASP A 53 11.51 -7.41 8.78
N ILE A 54 12.18 -7.13 7.66
CA ILE A 54 13.59 -6.72 7.65
C ILE A 54 13.75 -5.38 8.38
N VAL A 55 12.99 -4.35 7.99
CA VAL A 55 13.13 -2.99 8.54
C VAL A 55 12.74 -2.92 10.01
N ALA A 56 11.64 -3.55 10.40
CA ALA A 56 11.17 -3.62 11.76
C ALA A 56 12.13 -4.44 12.63
N SER A 57 12.81 -5.44 12.08
CA SER A 57 13.78 -6.27 12.81
C SER A 57 13.19 -6.81 14.14
N GLY A 58 11.93 -7.27 14.09
CA GLY A 58 11.19 -7.78 15.24
C GLY A 58 10.52 -6.71 16.13
N ARG A 59 10.70 -5.41 15.85
CA ARG A 59 9.95 -4.33 16.53
C ARG A 59 8.48 -4.40 16.14
N LYS A 60 7.59 -4.08 17.09
CA LYS A 60 6.16 -3.92 16.81
C LYS A 60 5.94 -2.64 16.00
N TYR A 61 4.99 -2.70 15.07
CA TYR A 61 4.61 -1.57 14.21
C TYR A 61 3.08 -1.54 14.04
N THR A 62 2.59 -0.44 13.50
CA THR A 62 1.21 -0.32 13.04
C THR A 62 1.23 -0.09 11.54
N PHE A 63 0.58 -0.98 10.78
CA PHE A 63 0.43 -0.82 9.34
C PHE A 63 -0.75 0.09 9.02
N GLN A 64 -0.55 1.04 8.11
CA GLN A 64 -1.57 1.97 7.64
C GLN A 64 -1.70 1.84 6.12
N GLN A 65 -2.94 1.93 5.64
CA GLN A 65 -3.32 1.96 4.23
C GLN A 65 -4.61 2.78 4.09
N ASP A 66 -4.90 3.27 2.88
CA ASP A 66 -6.13 4.00 2.62
C ASP A 66 -7.38 3.09 2.55
N SER A 67 -8.54 3.71 2.33
CA SER A 67 -9.84 3.02 2.23
C SER A 67 -10.19 2.51 0.82
N ALA A 68 -9.21 2.25 -0.04
CA ALA A 68 -9.44 1.71 -1.37
C ALA A 68 -10.21 0.36 -1.33
N PRO A 69 -11.05 0.05 -2.34
CA PRO A 69 -11.85 -1.17 -2.33
C PRO A 69 -11.04 -2.47 -2.12
N ALA A 70 -9.85 -2.56 -2.70
CA ALA A 70 -8.95 -3.71 -2.54
C ALA A 70 -8.50 -3.87 -1.07
N HIS A 71 -8.14 -2.77 -0.42
CA HIS A 71 -7.65 -2.75 0.96
C HIS A 71 -8.74 -3.14 1.96
N LYS A 72 -10.00 -2.76 1.68
CA LYS A 72 -11.17 -3.11 2.51
C LYS A 72 -11.69 -4.53 2.28
N ALA A 73 -11.16 -5.26 1.30
CA ALA A 73 -11.63 -6.62 1.01
C ALA A 73 -11.43 -7.53 2.23
N LYS A 74 -12.43 -8.37 2.54
CA LYS A 74 -12.41 -9.26 3.71
C LYS A 74 -11.17 -10.16 3.73
N THR A 75 -10.71 -10.61 2.57
CA THR A 75 -9.51 -11.46 2.43
C THR A 75 -8.24 -10.73 2.85
N VAL A 76 -8.07 -9.48 2.40
CA VAL A 76 -6.93 -8.62 2.78
C VAL A 76 -6.96 -8.31 4.28
N GLN A 77 -8.13 -7.97 4.80
CA GLN A 77 -8.34 -7.65 6.21
C GLN A 77 -8.05 -8.85 7.13
N ALA A 78 -8.51 -10.04 6.76
CA ALA A 78 -8.21 -11.28 7.48
C ALA A 78 -6.71 -11.58 7.49
N TRP A 79 -6.06 -11.46 6.33
CA TRP A 79 -4.62 -11.67 6.22
C TRP A 79 -3.83 -10.69 7.08
N LEU A 80 -4.18 -9.39 7.08
CA LEU A 80 -3.55 -8.39 7.94
C LEU A 80 -3.68 -8.75 9.43
N LYS A 81 -4.88 -9.15 9.86
CA LYS A 81 -5.12 -9.56 11.24
C LYS A 81 -4.25 -10.74 11.69
N GLU A 82 -3.92 -11.65 10.78
CA GLU A 82 -3.10 -12.82 11.06
C GLU A 82 -1.59 -12.56 10.95
N ASN A 83 -1.17 -11.64 10.08
CA ASN A 83 0.22 -11.52 9.68
C ASN A 83 0.92 -10.26 10.18
N VAL A 84 0.20 -9.20 10.54
CA VAL A 84 0.81 -7.97 11.07
C VAL A 84 0.43 -7.73 12.53
N PRO A 85 1.34 -7.19 13.37
CA PRO A 85 1.08 -7.04 14.80
C PRO A 85 -0.11 -6.11 15.07
N HIS A 86 -0.15 -4.96 14.41
CA HIS A 86 -1.24 -4.00 14.48
C HIS A 86 -1.45 -3.37 13.10
N PHE A 87 -2.70 -3.03 12.77
CA PHE A 87 -3.02 -2.26 11.58
C PHE A 87 -4.28 -1.42 11.80
N TRP A 88 -4.45 -0.36 11.02
CA TRP A 88 -5.67 0.43 11.02
C TRP A 88 -6.70 -0.23 10.10
N ASP A 89 -7.73 -0.77 10.73
CA ASP A 89 -8.86 -1.34 10.00
C ASP A 89 -9.71 -0.25 9.33
N PRO A 90 -10.63 -0.63 8.41
CA PRO A 90 -11.48 0.31 7.70
C PRO A 90 -12.40 1.16 8.58
N GLN A 91 -12.60 0.80 9.86
CA GLN A 91 -13.42 1.56 10.80
C GLN A 91 -12.58 2.60 11.54
N THR A 92 -11.29 2.33 11.69
CA THR A 92 -10.31 3.23 12.32
C THR A 92 -9.89 4.35 11.37
N TRP A 93 -9.83 4.11 10.06
CA TRP A 93 -9.45 5.12 9.07
C TRP A 93 -10.65 5.97 8.61
N PRO A 94 -10.62 7.31 8.79
CA PRO A 94 -11.68 8.16 8.26
C PRO A 94 -11.69 8.12 6.73
N SER A 95 -12.89 8.01 6.14
CA SER A 95 -13.04 7.98 4.68
C SER A 95 -12.61 9.32 4.05
N ASN A 96 -11.96 9.27 2.89
CA ASN A 96 -11.53 10.43 2.10
C ASN A 96 -10.66 11.45 2.87
N SER A 97 -9.69 10.99 3.64
CA SER A 97 -8.72 11.84 4.34
C SER A 97 -7.31 11.69 3.75
N PRO A 98 -7.05 12.21 2.54
CA PRO A 98 -5.69 12.20 1.95
C PRO A 98 -4.70 12.95 2.84
N ASP A 99 -5.17 13.98 3.55
CA ASP A 99 -4.40 14.80 4.48
C ASP A 99 -3.75 14.00 5.62
N LEU A 100 -4.25 12.79 5.92
CA LEU A 100 -3.75 11.94 7.00
C LEU A 100 -2.77 10.87 6.52
N ASN A 101 -2.60 10.68 5.22
CA ASN A 101 -1.65 9.71 4.68
C ASN A 101 -0.31 10.41 4.40
N PRO A 102 0.78 10.03 5.11
CA PRO A 102 2.10 10.58 4.84
C PRO A 102 2.55 10.40 3.37
N CYS A 103 2.07 9.35 2.68
CA CYS A 103 2.36 9.15 1.26
C CYS A 103 1.56 10.08 0.33
N ASP A 104 0.38 10.56 0.73
CA ASP A 104 -0.44 11.46 -0.11
C ASP A 104 -0.12 12.94 0.13
N TYR A 105 0.46 13.29 1.29
CA TYR A 105 0.82 14.69 1.61
C TYR A 105 2.09 15.16 0.88
N TYR A 106 2.98 14.25 0.50
CA TYR A 106 4.30 14.58 -0.08
C TYR A 106 4.41 14.34 -1.60
N LEU A 107 3.34 13.90 -2.27
CA LEU A 107 3.29 13.71 -3.73
C LEU A 107 2.77 14.94 -4.48
#